data_AF-A0A550GLW7-F1
#
_entry.id   AF-A0A550GLW7-F1
#
_cell.length_a   1.000
_cell.length_b   1.000
_cell.length_c   1.000
_cell.angle_alpha   90.00
_cell.angle_beta   90.00
_cell.angle_gamma   90.00
#
_symmetry.space_group_name_H-M   'P 1'
#
loop_
_entity.id
_entity.type
_entity.pdbx_description
1 polymer ?
#
loop_
_entity_poly.entity_id
_entity_poly.type
_entity_poly.pdbx_seq_one_letter_code
_entity_poly.pdbx_strand_id
1 'polypeptide(L)' 'MKVSELDIPEGVKDLIIGRGFDELYPPQEDAIKADVLEGKNLVLASPTASGKTLIAEICALK' A
#
# COMPACT_ATOMS: atom_id res chain seq x y z
N MET A 1 4.99 4.06 -7.67
CA MET A 1 4.06 5.06 -7.10
C MET A 1 4.60 5.52 -5.76
N LYS A 2 4.59 6.82 -5.46
CA LYS A 2 5.10 7.31 -4.17
C LYS A 2 4.05 7.13 -3.08
N VAL A 3 4.47 6.79 -1.86
CA VAL A 3 3.55 6.68 -0.71
C VAL A 3 2.86 8.01 -0.40
N SER A 4 3.53 9.14 -0.66
CA SER A 4 2.95 10.48 -0.52
C SER A 4 1.71 10.73 -1.37
N GLU A 5 1.55 9.98 -2.48
CA GLU A 5 0.46 10.11 -3.44
C GLU A 5 -0.78 9.29 -3.06
N LEU A 6 -0.68 8.44 -2.03
CA LEU A 6 -1.78 7.56 -1.62
C LEU A 6 -2.91 8.34 -0.96
N ASP A 7 -4.15 7.95 -1.23
CA ASP A 7 -5.33 8.47 -0.54
C ASP A 7 -5.53 7.74 0.79
N ILE A 8 -4.69 8.08 1.77
CA ILE A 8 -4.70 7.59 3.15
C ILE A 8 -4.37 8.74 4.12
N PRO A 9 -4.68 8.64 5.42
CA PRO A 9 -4.39 9.70 6.38
C PRO A 9 -2.89 10.07 6.41
N GLU A 10 -2.58 11.37 6.52
CA GLU A 10 -1.18 11.86 6.49
C GLU A 10 -0.29 11.21 7.55
N GLY A 11 -0.80 10.99 8.78
CA GLY A 11 -0.02 10.31 9.82
C GLY A 11 0.35 8.85 9.46
N VAL A 12 -0.44 8.19 8.61
CA VAL A 12 -0.12 6.85 8.09
C VAL A 12 0.99 6.95 7.03
N LYS A 13 0.94 7.95 6.15
CA LYS A 13 2.02 8.21 5.18
C LYS A 13 3.35 8.45 5.89
N ASP A 14 3.35 9.33 6.90
CA ASP A 14 4.55 9.66 7.69
C ASP A 14 5.12 8.43 8.38
N LEU A 15 4.26 7.57 8.94
CA LEU A 15 4.68 6.32 9.58
C LEU A 15 5.35 5.35 8.58
N ILE A 16 4.77 5.21 7.38
CA ILE A 16 5.26 4.30 6.34
C ILE A 16 6.58 4.80 5.76
N ILE A 17 6.64 6.09 5.41
CA ILE A 17 7.85 6.78 4.93
C ILE A 17 8.95 6.72 6.00
N GLY A 18 8.62 6.97 7.27
CA GLY A 18 9.55 6.89 8.40
C GLY A 18 10.13 5.49 8.63
N ARG A 19 9.48 4.43 8.12
CA ARG A 19 10.00 3.04 8.11
C ARG A 19 10.87 2.72 6.88
N GLY A 20 11.04 3.68 5.97
CA GLY A 20 11.83 3.54 4.74
C GLY A 20 11.05 3.02 3.53
N PHE A 21 9.73 3.12 3.54
CA PHE A 21 8.87 2.73 2.41
C PHE A 21 8.39 3.97 1.65
N ASP A 22 9.26 4.56 0.85
CA ASP A 22 8.95 5.81 0.12
C ASP A 22 8.20 5.55 -1.19
N GLU A 23 8.47 4.42 -1.83
CA GLU A 23 7.91 4.01 -3.11
C GLU A 23 7.38 2.58 -3.06
N LEU A 24 6.22 2.38 -3.68
CA LEU A 24 5.59 1.07 -3.82
C LEU A 24 6.27 0.26 -4.93
N TYR A 25 6.43 -1.04 -4.68
CA TYR A 25 6.80 -2.01 -5.70
C TYR A 25 5.66 -2.25 -6.71
N PRO A 26 5.96 -2.74 -7.92
CA PRO A 26 4.94 -2.99 -8.95
C PRO A 26 3.68 -3.74 -8.46
N PRO A 27 3.78 -4.90 -7.77
CA PRO A 27 2.59 -5.61 -7.30
C PRO A 27 1.81 -4.87 -6.19
N GLN A 28 2.45 -3.95 -5.48
CA GLN A 28 1.79 -3.10 -4.47
C GLN A 28 1.03 -1.97 -5.16
N GLU A 29 1.66 -1.33 -6.15
CA GLU A 29 1.02 -0.31 -6.98
C GLU A 29 -0.19 -0.88 -7.75
N ASP A 30 -0.09 -2.11 -8.26
CA ASP A 30 -1.20 -2.80 -8.92
C ASP A 30 -2.40 -2.98 -7.98
N ALA A 31 -2.15 -3.22 -6.68
CA ALA A 31 -3.22 -3.31 -5.68
C ALA A 31 -3.92 -1.95 -5.46
N ILE A 32 -3.17 -0.85 -5.43
CA ILE A 32 -3.73 0.51 -5.33
C ILE A 32 -4.57 0.82 -6.57
N LYS A 33 -4.05 0.51 -7.76
CA LYS A 33 -4.76 0.68 -9.05
C LYS A 33 -5.99 -0.21 -9.20
N ALA A 34 -6.08 -1.29 -8.43
CA ALA A 34 -7.27 -2.13 -8.35
C ALA A 34 -8.35 -1.56 -7.40
N ASP A 35 -8.19 -0.31 -6.94
CA ASP A 35 -9.10 0.40 -6.03
C ASP A 35 -9.26 -0.29 -4.66
N VAL A 36 -8.21 -0.95 -4.16
CA VAL A 36 -8.25 -1.61 -2.84
C VAL A 36 -8.51 -0.59 -1.71
N LEU A 37 -8.07 0.65 -1.89
CA LEU A 37 -8.31 1.75 -0.94
C LEU A 37 -9.75 2.27 -0.98
N GLU A 38 -10.56 1.85 -1.94
CA GLU A 38 -12.00 2.19 -2.03
C GLU A 38 -12.88 1.11 -1.36
N GLY A 39 -12.28 0.20 -0.59
CA GLY A 39 -12.97 -0.90 0.07
C GLY A 39 -13.34 -2.07 -0.86
N LYS A 40 -12.78 -2.13 -2.08
CA LYS A 40 -13.01 -3.27 -2.97
C LYS A 40 -12.27 -4.51 -2.46
N ASN A 41 -12.92 -5.66 -2.62
CA ASN A 41 -12.29 -6.94 -2.33
C ASN A 41 -11.14 -7.21 -3.30
N LEU A 42 -9.98 -7.59 -2.77
CA LEU A 42 -8.79 -7.91 -3.54
C LEU A 42 -8.23 -9.27 -3.12
N VAL A 43 -7.86 -10.09 -4.10
CA VAL A 43 -7.02 -11.29 -3.89
C VAL A 43 -5.65 -11.01 -4.50
N LEU A 44 -4.64 -10.78 -3.66
CA LEU A 44 -3.28 -10.45 -4.08
C LEU A 44 -2.36 -11.67 -4.00
N ALA A 45 -2.00 -12.25 -5.14
CA ALA A 45 -1.05 -13.35 -5.24
C ALA A 45 0.29 -12.87 -5.83
N SER A 46 1.34 -12.81 -5.00
CA SER A 46 2.69 -12.43 -5.43
C SER A 46 3.78 -13.06 -4.52
N PRO A 47 5.06 -13.15 -4.97
CA PRO A 47 6.14 -13.76 -4.19
C PRO A 47 6.31 -13.15 -2.79
N THR A 48 6.76 -13.89 -1.78
CA THR A 48 6.83 -13.40 -0.38
C THR A 48 7.56 -12.07 -0.23
N ALA A 49 8.70 -11.90 -0.90
CA ALA A 49 9.54 -10.71 -0.83
C ALA A 49 8.91 -9.44 -1.47
N SER A 50 7.74 -9.54 -2.12
CA SER A 50 7.08 -8.40 -2.77
C SER A 50 6.40 -7.42 -1.80
N GLY A 51 6.44 -7.68 -0.49
CA GLY A 51 5.90 -6.75 0.51
C GLY A 51 4.38 -6.68 0.57
N LYS A 52 3.65 -7.79 0.32
CA LYS A 52 2.18 -7.86 0.45
C LYS A 52 1.64 -7.38 1.80
N THR A 53 2.40 -7.59 2.87
CA THR A 53 2.04 -7.13 4.21
C THR A 53 1.78 -5.63 4.27
N LEU A 54 2.60 -4.84 3.58
CA LEU A 54 2.43 -3.39 3.56
C LEU A 54 1.08 -2.97 2.98
N ILE A 55 0.60 -3.64 1.92
CA ILE A 55 -0.74 -3.36 1.37
C ILE A 55 -1.83 -3.68 2.37
N ALA A 56 -1.73 -4.81 3.07
CA ALA A 56 -2.70 -5.17 4.10
C ALA A 56 -2.71 -4.16 5.27
N GLU A 57 -1.53 -3.70 5.71
CA GLU A 57 -1.40 -2.67 6.75
C GLU A 57 -2.00 -1.33 6.30
N ILE A 58 -1.71 -0.89 5.07
CA ILE A 58 -2.29 0.34 4.50
C ILE A 58 -3.82 0.25 4.49
N CYS A 59 -4.38 -0.87 4.03
CA CYS A 59 -5.84 -1.04 3.97
C CYS A 59 -6.48 -1.09 5.36
N ALA A 60 -5.78 -1.65 6.35
CA ALA A 60 -6.28 -1.71 7.72
C ALA A 60 -6.21 -0.37 8.47
N LEU A 61 -5.30 0.52 8.05
CA LEU A 61 -5.06 1.84 8.66
C LEU A 61 -5.74 3.00 7.91
N LYS A 62 -6.24 2.77 6.69
CA LYS A 62 -7.07 3.75 5.96
C LYS A 62 -8.38 4.00 6.71
#